data_AF-A0AAV5VU71-F1
#
_entry.id   AF-A0AAV5VU71-F1
#
_cell.length_a   1.000
_cell.length_b   1.000
_cell.length_c   1.000
_cell.angle_alpha   90.00
_cell.angle_beta   90.00
_cell.angle_gamma   90.00
#
_symmetry.space_group_name_H-M   'P 1'
#
loop_
_entity.id
_entity.type
_entity.pdbx_description
1 polymer ?
#
loop_
_entity_poly.entity_id
_entity_poly.type
_entity_poly.pdbx_seq_one_letter_code
_entity_poly.pdbx_strand_id
1 'polypeptide(L)'
;RENTRQIIYYLTNSAPGANMNGINDFKTGGGIVIVNDFVLEGGVPIPGLKNLATDNYFFTDLSENFISSLGLFCEGGCFHPVANGIPFAKARETCLKTNSSLVSIHDTDKEYFVSSVVATFGAKKRYWIAYENDGTNWVWDDKSTDPFNDWDQSTNQPDTNGGTLKCAYAVNTVGLNVGW
;
A
#
# COMPACT_ATOMS: atom_id res chain seq x y z
N ARG A 1 3.06 -14.45 13.77
CA ARG A 1 2.23 -13.79 14.81
C ARG A 1 0.78 -13.98 14.37
N GLU A 2 -0.19 -14.06 15.28
CA GLU A 2 -1.59 -13.94 14.87
C GLU A 2 -1.72 -12.63 14.06
N ASN A 3 -2.32 -12.70 12.87
CA ASN A 3 -2.41 -11.62 11.87
C ASN A 3 -1.19 -11.37 10.96
N THR A 4 -0.13 -12.20 10.99
CA THR A 4 0.92 -12.11 9.97
C THR A 4 0.43 -12.70 8.64
N ARG A 5 0.16 -11.84 7.65
CA ARG A 5 -0.14 -12.28 6.28
C ARG A 5 1.11 -12.90 5.65
N GLN A 6 0.92 -14.03 5.00
CA GLN A 6 2.00 -14.74 4.33
C GLN A 6 2.09 -14.25 2.88
N ILE A 7 3.27 -13.79 2.48
CA ILE A 7 3.50 -13.20 1.15
C ILE A 7 4.66 -13.93 0.48
N ILE A 8 4.46 -14.29 -0.80
CA ILE A 8 5.51 -14.76 -1.69
C ILE A 8 5.70 -13.70 -2.77
N TYR A 9 6.90 -13.12 -2.86
CA TYR A 9 7.27 -12.20 -3.92
C TYR A 9 8.15 -12.93 -4.93
N TYR A 10 7.64 -13.14 -6.14
CA TYR A 10 8.28 -13.91 -7.20
C TYR A 10 8.72 -12.96 -8.33
N LEU A 11 10.01 -12.60 -8.34
CA LEU A 11 10.63 -11.93 -9.48
C LEU A 11 11.29 -12.97 -10.38
N THR A 12 11.01 -12.91 -11.67
CA THR A 12 11.65 -13.79 -12.63
C THR A 12 11.71 -13.16 -14.01
N ASN A 13 12.68 -13.62 -14.81
CA ASN A 13 12.77 -13.40 -16.25
C ASN A 13 12.58 -14.73 -17.01
N SER A 14 12.08 -15.76 -16.33
CA SER A 14 11.92 -17.12 -16.84
C SER A 14 10.64 -17.78 -16.31
N ALA A 15 10.07 -18.70 -17.08
CA ALA A 15 8.89 -19.46 -16.66
C ALA A 15 9.23 -20.38 -15.47
N PRO A 16 8.30 -20.55 -14.50
CA PRO A 16 8.49 -21.49 -13.41
C PRO A 16 8.56 -22.94 -13.94
N GLY A 17 9.15 -23.83 -13.14
CA GLY A 17 9.09 -25.27 -13.39
C GLY A 17 7.65 -25.83 -13.31
N ALA A 18 7.46 -27.03 -13.83
CA ALA A 18 6.13 -27.65 -14.05
C ALA A 18 5.29 -27.96 -12.79
N ASN A 19 5.78 -27.71 -11.57
CA ASN A 19 5.05 -28.01 -10.33
C ASN A 19 4.80 -26.75 -9.50
N MET A 20 3.57 -26.24 -9.58
CA MET A 20 3.12 -25.02 -8.91
C MET A 20 1.99 -25.26 -7.91
N ASN A 21 1.73 -26.52 -7.55
CA ASN A 21 0.63 -26.89 -6.65
C ASN A 21 0.76 -26.19 -5.29
N GLY A 22 1.99 -26.07 -4.76
CA GLY A 22 2.23 -25.36 -3.52
C GLY A 22 1.87 -23.86 -3.58
N ILE A 23 1.94 -23.22 -4.75
CA ILE A 23 1.52 -21.83 -4.91
C ILE A 23 0.00 -21.72 -4.86
N ASN A 24 -0.72 -22.66 -5.47
CA ASN A 24 -2.17 -22.68 -5.43
C ASN A 24 -2.68 -22.97 -4.01
N ASP A 25 -2.05 -23.92 -3.31
CA ASP A 25 -2.38 -24.23 -1.91
C ASP A 25 -2.11 -23.03 -1.00
N PHE A 26 -0.98 -22.34 -1.21
CA PHE A 26 -0.63 -21.12 -0.50
C PHE A 26 -1.67 -20.01 -0.71
N LYS A 27 -2.11 -19.78 -1.95
CA LYS A 27 -3.19 -18.82 -2.27
C LYS A 27 -4.50 -19.22 -1.61
N THR A 28 -4.86 -20.50 -1.67
CA THR A 28 -6.09 -21.04 -1.05
C THR A 28 -6.07 -20.88 0.47
N GLY A 29 -4.89 -20.92 1.10
CA GLY A 29 -4.68 -20.62 2.52
C GLY A 29 -4.73 -19.13 2.88
N GLY A 30 -5.05 -18.23 1.95
CA GLY A 30 -5.08 -16.78 2.16
C GLY A 30 -3.73 -16.08 1.99
N GLY A 31 -2.71 -16.80 1.49
CA GLY A 31 -1.42 -16.23 1.14
C GLY A 31 -1.50 -15.39 -0.14
N ILE A 32 -0.72 -14.31 -0.19
CA ILE A 32 -0.66 -13.42 -1.36
C ILE A 32 0.61 -13.73 -2.17
N VAL A 33 0.44 -14.00 -3.46
CA VAL A 33 1.54 -14.24 -4.39
C VAL A 33 1.65 -13.06 -5.32
N ILE A 34 2.73 -12.32 -5.21
CA ILE A 34 3.05 -11.19 -6.06
C ILE A 34 4.05 -11.64 -7.11
N VAL A 35 3.73 -11.42 -8.38
CA VAL A 35 4.57 -11.86 -9.51
C VAL A 35 5.00 -10.65 -10.30
N ASN A 36 6.31 -10.48 -10.43
CA ASN A 36 6.90 -9.53 -11.34
C ASN A 36 7.64 -10.26 -12.46
N ASP A 37 7.09 -10.13 -13.67
CA ASP A 37 7.71 -10.50 -14.92
C ASP A 37 8.56 -9.33 -15.40
N PHE A 38 9.88 -9.48 -15.41
CA PHE A 38 10.77 -8.39 -15.81
C PHE A 38 10.82 -8.27 -17.33
N VAL A 39 9.88 -7.51 -17.92
CA VAL A 39 9.79 -7.29 -19.37
C VAL A 39 10.55 -6.01 -19.73
N LEU A 40 11.60 -6.14 -20.55
CA LEU A 40 12.31 -5.01 -21.13
C LEU A 40 11.48 -4.33 -22.23
N GLU A 41 11.78 -3.07 -22.57
CA GLU A 41 11.09 -2.31 -23.60
C GLU A 41 10.97 -3.09 -24.93
N GLY A 42 9.74 -3.26 -25.44
CA GLY A 42 9.44 -4.07 -26.63
C GLY A 42 9.32 -5.58 -26.39
N GLY A 43 9.48 -6.05 -25.15
CA GLY A 43 9.28 -7.45 -24.75
C GLY A 43 7.81 -7.82 -24.56
N VAL A 44 7.54 -9.14 -24.50
CA VAL A 44 6.21 -9.70 -24.24
C VAL A 44 6.24 -10.47 -22.92
N PRO A 45 5.21 -10.34 -22.06
CA PRO A 45 5.13 -11.09 -20.82
C PRO A 45 5.14 -12.61 -21.05
N ILE A 46 5.79 -13.34 -20.15
CA ILE A 46 5.89 -14.80 -20.18
C ILE A 46 4.49 -15.40 -19.92
N PRO A 47 3.96 -16.21 -20.86
CA PRO A 47 2.68 -16.87 -20.70
C PRO A 47 2.63 -17.71 -19.41
N GLY A 48 1.58 -17.54 -18.63
CA GLY A 48 1.33 -18.34 -17.43
C GLY A 48 1.88 -17.76 -16.12
N LEU A 49 2.80 -16.77 -16.14
CA LEU A 49 3.22 -16.09 -14.92
C LEU A 49 2.06 -15.36 -14.21
N LYS A 50 1.13 -14.79 -14.98
CA LYS A 50 -0.09 -14.19 -14.44
C LYS A 50 -0.92 -15.16 -13.60
N ASN A 51 -0.94 -16.44 -13.94
CA ASN A 51 -1.73 -17.46 -13.23
C ASN A 51 -1.12 -17.81 -11.86
N LEU A 52 0.16 -17.48 -11.66
CA LEU A 52 0.83 -17.69 -10.38
C LEU A 52 0.44 -16.63 -9.38
N ALA A 53 0.24 -15.40 -9.86
CA ALA A 53 -0.15 -14.29 -9.01
C ALA A 53 -1.50 -14.60 -8.33
N THR A 54 -1.66 -14.05 -7.14
CA THR A 54 -3.00 -13.77 -6.63
C THR A 54 -3.66 -12.79 -7.60
N ASP A 55 -4.99 -12.87 -7.75
CA ASP A 55 -5.72 -11.94 -8.60
C ASP A 55 -5.28 -10.51 -8.28
N ASN A 56 -4.98 -9.74 -9.33
CA ASN A 56 -4.48 -8.37 -9.24
C ASN A 56 -3.03 -8.19 -8.73
N TYR A 57 -2.23 -9.24 -8.61
CA TYR A 57 -0.82 -9.13 -8.18
C TYR A 57 0.20 -9.58 -9.24
N PHE A 58 -0.07 -9.33 -10.53
CA PHE A 58 0.85 -9.61 -11.65
C PHE A 58 1.34 -8.31 -12.32
N PHE A 59 2.66 -8.17 -12.49
CA PHE A 59 3.32 -6.95 -12.94
C PHE A 59 4.36 -7.24 -14.02
N THR A 60 4.46 -6.40 -15.06
CA THR A 60 5.38 -6.63 -16.22
C THR A 60 6.49 -5.59 -16.36
N ASP A 61 6.35 -4.44 -15.71
CA ASP A 61 7.34 -3.37 -15.74
C ASP A 61 7.22 -2.57 -14.44
N LEU A 62 8.29 -2.56 -13.65
CA LEU A 62 8.35 -1.85 -12.37
C LEU A 62 8.69 -0.36 -12.52
N SER A 63 9.07 0.09 -13.72
CA SER A 63 9.65 1.42 -13.95
C SER A 63 8.65 2.45 -14.47
N GLU A 64 7.78 2.12 -15.45
CA GLU A 64 6.74 3.05 -15.93
C GLU A 64 5.34 2.64 -15.52
N ASN A 65 5.08 1.33 -15.46
CA ASN A 65 3.74 0.81 -15.19
C ASN A 65 3.43 0.63 -13.71
N PHE A 66 4.41 0.62 -12.81
CA PHE A 66 4.12 0.42 -11.39
C PHE A 66 3.17 1.50 -10.84
N ILE A 67 3.42 2.79 -11.08
CA ILE A 67 2.57 3.88 -10.56
C ILE A 67 1.23 4.00 -11.32
N SER A 68 1.20 3.74 -12.64
CA SER A 68 -0.04 3.81 -13.43
C SER A 68 -0.95 2.58 -13.23
N SER A 69 -0.38 1.39 -13.10
CA SER A 69 -1.11 0.15 -12.78
C SER A 69 -1.48 0.07 -11.31
N LEU A 70 -0.76 0.76 -10.43
CA LEU A 70 -1.24 0.98 -9.08
C LEU A 70 -2.57 1.76 -9.09
N GLY A 71 -2.72 2.79 -9.93
CA GLY A 71 -4.02 3.44 -10.12
C GLY A 71 -5.17 2.50 -10.53
N LEU A 72 -4.88 1.36 -11.17
CA LEU A 72 -5.87 0.33 -11.56
C LEU A 72 -6.31 -0.58 -10.40
N PHE A 73 -5.56 -0.65 -9.29
CA PHE A 73 -5.88 -1.47 -8.11
C PHE A 73 -6.73 -0.75 -7.06
N CYS A 74 -7.06 0.52 -7.29
CA CYS A 74 -7.88 1.28 -6.36
C CYS A 74 -9.32 1.34 -6.83
N GLU A 75 -10.26 1.23 -5.88
CA GLU A 75 -11.64 1.69 -6.03
C GLU A 75 -11.67 3.22 -6.27
N GLY A 76 -11.21 3.66 -7.45
CA GLY A 76 -11.47 4.99 -8.00
C GLY A 76 -10.51 6.14 -7.63
N GLY A 77 -9.19 5.93 -7.47
CA GLY A 77 -8.28 7.05 -7.16
C GLY A 77 -6.87 6.97 -7.77
N CYS A 78 -6.31 8.14 -8.15
CA CYS A 78 -4.89 8.33 -8.48
C CYS A 78 -4.11 8.82 -7.25
N PHE A 79 -2.93 8.25 -6.98
CA PHE A 79 -2.14 8.54 -5.78
C PHE A 79 -0.86 9.28 -6.15
N HIS A 80 -0.65 10.42 -5.51
CA HIS A 80 0.50 11.28 -5.75
C HIS A 80 1.26 11.54 -4.45
N PRO A 81 2.52 11.10 -4.33
CA PRO A 81 3.33 11.39 -3.16
C PRO A 81 3.76 12.86 -3.17
N VAL A 82 3.68 13.50 -2.01
CA VAL A 82 4.18 14.85 -1.76
C VAL A 82 5.54 14.80 -1.06
N ALA A 83 6.30 15.89 -1.11
CA ALA A 83 7.66 15.95 -0.57
C ALA A 83 7.73 15.56 0.92
N ASN A 84 8.74 14.76 1.27
CA ASN A 84 9.00 14.35 2.66
C ASN A 84 9.23 15.56 3.58
N GLY A 85 8.66 15.51 4.79
CA GLY A 85 8.95 16.49 5.85
C GLY A 85 8.11 17.76 5.84
N ILE A 86 7.06 17.84 5.01
CA ILE A 86 6.10 18.95 5.07
C ILE A 86 5.06 18.72 6.20
N PRO A 87 4.59 19.78 6.88
CA PRO A 87 3.51 19.66 7.86
C PRO A 87 2.20 19.13 7.26
N PHE A 88 1.40 18.44 8.05
CA PHE A 88 0.11 17.85 7.63
C PHE A 88 -0.79 18.84 6.87
N ALA A 89 -1.01 20.03 7.44
CA ALA A 89 -1.83 21.07 6.82
C ALA A 89 -1.31 21.46 5.42
N LYS A 90 0.02 21.48 5.23
CA LYS A 90 0.63 21.78 3.93
C LYS A 90 0.48 20.62 2.95
N ALA A 91 0.59 19.38 3.42
CA ALA A 91 0.34 18.19 2.60
C ALA A 91 -1.11 18.16 2.11
N ARG A 92 -2.09 18.42 3.01
CA ARG A 92 -3.51 18.53 2.66
C ARG A 92 -3.75 19.65 1.64
N GLU A 93 -3.21 20.85 1.86
CA GLU A 93 -3.31 21.98 0.91
C GLU A 93 -2.74 21.61 -0.47
N THR A 94 -1.61 20.90 -0.50
CA THR A 94 -0.96 20.49 -1.76
C THR A 94 -1.83 19.54 -2.55
N CYS A 95 -2.43 18.54 -1.90
CA CYS A 95 -3.35 17.60 -2.57
C CYS A 95 -4.60 18.33 -3.08
N LEU A 96 -5.16 19.26 -2.29
CA LEU A 96 -6.35 20.02 -2.70
C LEU A 96 -6.07 20.91 -3.92
N LYS A 97 -4.87 21.50 -4.04
CA LYS A 97 -4.47 22.29 -5.22
C LYS A 97 -4.43 21.49 -6.52
N THR A 98 -4.26 20.17 -6.42
CA THR A 98 -4.29 19.26 -7.57
C THR A 98 -5.64 18.55 -7.73
N ASN A 99 -6.72 19.12 -7.17
CA ASN A 99 -8.07 18.52 -7.18
C ASN A 99 -8.09 17.08 -6.61
N SER A 100 -7.27 16.83 -5.60
CA SER A 100 -7.15 15.54 -4.91
C SER A 100 -7.20 15.71 -3.39
N SER A 101 -7.17 14.62 -2.64
CA SER A 101 -7.12 14.63 -1.18
C SER A 101 -5.95 13.80 -0.67
N LEU A 102 -5.62 13.96 0.62
CA LEU A 102 -4.87 12.91 1.30
C LEU A 102 -5.66 11.60 1.23
N VAL A 103 -4.94 10.48 1.31
CA VAL A 103 -5.55 9.16 1.22
C VAL A 103 -6.35 8.82 2.46
N SER A 104 -7.59 8.35 2.28
CA SER A 104 -8.32 7.58 3.28
C SER A 104 -8.06 6.08 3.12
N ILE A 105 -7.90 5.34 4.22
CA ILE A 105 -7.59 3.90 4.19
C ILE A 105 -8.59 3.17 5.06
N HIS A 106 -9.39 2.29 4.45
CA HIS A 106 -10.53 1.62 5.10
C HIS A 106 -10.40 0.10 5.10
N ASP A 107 -9.33 -0.42 4.52
CA ASP A 107 -9.03 -1.83 4.50
C ASP A 107 -7.53 -2.06 4.31
N THR A 108 -7.13 -3.31 4.55
CA THR A 108 -5.74 -3.72 4.43
C THR A 108 -5.21 -3.66 3.01
N ASP A 109 -6.05 -3.86 2.01
CA ASP A 109 -5.61 -3.98 0.63
C ASP A 109 -5.20 -2.59 0.11
N LYS A 110 -5.98 -1.56 0.46
CA LYS A 110 -5.65 -0.14 0.26
C LYS A 110 -4.43 0.29 1.07
N GLU A 111 -4.23 -0.21 2.28
CA GLU A 111 -3.00 0.08 3.05
C GLU A 111 -1.75 -0.45 2.35
N TYR A 112 -1.77 -1.74 1.96
CA TYR A 112 -0.65 -2.35 1.26
C TYR A 112 -0.37 -1.67 -0.07
N PHE A 113 -1.44 -1.31 -0.78
CA PHE A 113 -1.36 -0.55 -1.99
C PHE A 113 -0.59 0.77 -1.79
N VAL A 114 -1.04 1.62 -0.88
CA VAL A 114 -0.44 2.93 -0.63
C VAL A 114 1.02 2.77 -0.18
N SER A 115 1.27 1.83 0.72
CA SER A 115 2.61 1.53 1.22
C SER A 115 3.55 1.05 0.11
N SER A 116 3.06 0.24 -0.84
CA SER A 116 3.85 -0.21 -1.98
C SER A 116 4.24 0.95 -2.90
N VAL A 117 3.32 1.90 -3.14
CA VAL A 117 3.60 3.15 -3.87
C VAL A 117 4.68 3.94 -3.14
N VAL A 118 4.51 4.18 -1.84
CA VAL A 118 5.43 4.99 -1.04
C VAL A 118 6.82 4.34 -0.92
N ALA A 119 6.89 3.02 -0.84
CA ALA A 119 8.14 2.27 -0.75
C ALA A 119 9.06 2.49 -1.96
N THR A 120 8.52 2.80 -3.14
CA THR A 120 9.33 3.14 -4.33
C THR A 120 10.15 4.41 -4.15
N PHE A 121 9.74 5.31 -3.25
CA PHE A 121 10.44 6.55 -2.92
C PHE A 121 11.45 6.37 -1.78
N GLY A 122 11.63 5.12 -1.31
CA GLY A 122 12.62 4.72 -0.33
C GLY A 122 12.04 3.90 0.81
N ALA A 123 12.92 3.19 1.53
CA ALA A 123 12.54 2.46 2.73
C ALA A 123 12.18 3.41 3.89
N LYS A 124 11.24 2.98 4.74
CA LYS A 124 10.87 3.64 6.01
C LYS A 124 10.43 5.09 5.84
N LYS A 125 9.67 5.37 4.78
CA LYS A 125 9.11 6.69 4.51
C LYS A 125 7.81 6.85 5.29
N ARG A 126 7.66 8.03 5.90
CA ARG A 126 6.42 8.46 6.53
C ARG A 126 5.57 9.19 5.50
N TYR A 127 4.27 8.95 5.51
CA TYR A 127 3.31 9.66 4.67
C TYR A 127 2.06 9.99 5.45
N TRP A 128 1.53 11.19 5.24
CA TRP A 128 0.29 11.61 5.86
C TRP A 128 -0.89 10.83 5.27
N ILE A 129 -1.78 10.37 6.14
CA ILE A 129 -3.10 9.82 5.76
C ILE A 129 -4.17 10.83 6.18
N ALA A 130 -5.34 10.78 5.56
CA ALA A 130 -6.42 11.75 5.75
C ALA A 130 -7.19 11.55 7.07
N TYR A 131 -6.50 11.15 8.14
CA TYR A 131 -7.05 10.82 9.44
C TYR A 131 -6.54 11.79 10.50
N GLU A 132 -7.48 12.51 11.12
CA GLU A 132 -7.18 13.58 12.07
C GLU A 132 -8.05 13.44 13.32
N ASN A 133 -7.50 13.71 14.50
CA ASN A 133 -8.24 13.76 15.74
C ASN A 133 -8.85 15.16 15.93
N ASP A 134 -10.18 15.24 16.00
CA ASP A 134 -10.92 16.50 16.17
C ASP A 134 -10.86 17.04 17.62
N GLY A 135 -10.16 16.36 18.52
CA GLY A 135 -10.10 16.60 19.95
C GLY A 135 -10.86 15.56 20.77
N THR A 136 -11.72 14.76 20.13
CA THR A 136 -12.46 13.65 20.78
C THR A 136 -12.32 12.36 19.98
N ASN A 137 -12.55 12.41 18.68
CA ASN A 137 -12.56 11.26 17.79
C ASN A 137 -11.57 11.43 16.65
N TRP A 138 -11.08 10.31 16.14
CA TRP A 138 -10.38 10.29 14.86
C TRP A 138 -11.39 10.28 13.72
N VAL A 139 -11.21 11.18 12.74
CA VAL A 139 -12.14 11.43 11.65
C VAL A 139 -11.42 11.45 10.30
N TRP A 140 -12.01 10.80 9.31
CA TRP A 140 -11.51 10.82 7.93
C TRP A 140 -12.00 12.06 7.17
N ASP A 141 -11.17 12.56 6.26
CA ASP A 141 -11.56 13.68 5.39
C ASP A 141 -12.73 13.36 4.48
N ASP A 142 -12.82 12.10 4.02
CA ASP A 142 -13.88 11.59 3.17
C ASP A 142 -15.21 11.35 3.90
N LYS A 143 -15.25 11.65 5.22
CA LYS A 143 -16.41 11.49 6.10
C LYS A 143 -16.85 10.04 6.29
N SER A 144 -16.02 9.08 5.91
CA SER A 144 -16.25 7.67 6.23
C SER A 144 -16.30 7.46 7.75
N THR A 145 -17.19 6.58 8.19
CA THR A 145 -17.29 6.12 9.58
C THR A 145 -16.78 4.69 9.74
N ASP A 146 -16.00 4.20 8.77
CA ASP A 146 -15.40 2.88 8.82
C ASP A 146 -14.49 2.74 10.06
N PRO A 147 -14.65 1.68 10.88
CA PRO A 147 -13.84 1.49 12.09
C PRO A 147 -12.42 0.99 11.81
N PHE A 148 -12.07 0.69 10.56
CA PHE A 148 -10.75 0.19 10.19
C PHE A 148 -9.64 1.11 10.70
N ASN A 149 -8.63 0.49 11.29
CA ASN A 149 -7.42 1.17 11.71
C ASN A 149 -6.23 0.20 11.72
N ASP A 150 -5.04 0.74 11.45
CA ASP A 150 -3.77 0.00 11.50
C ASP A 150 -2.78 0.68 12.46
N TRP A 151 -3.30 1.14 13.61
CA TRP A 151 -2.48 1.78 14.65
C TRP A 151 -1.37 0.85 15.14
N ASP A 152 -0.13 1.35 15.18
CA ASP A 152 1.01 0.56 15.63
C ASP A 152 0.91 0.25 17.15
N GLN A 153 0.42 -0.94 17.45
CA GLN A 153 0.28 -1.44 18.81
C GLN A 153 1.64 -1.66 19.50
N SER A 154 2.73 -1.84 18.74
CA SER A 154 4.06 -2.03 19.33
C SER A 154 4.63 -0.75 19.94
N THR A 155 4.10 0.40 19.52
CA THR A 155 4.47 1.73 20.01
C THR A 155 3.31 2.45 20.70
N ASN A 156 2.25 1.71 21.07
CA ASN A 156 1.05 2.18 21.77
C ASN A 156 0.34 3.36 21.07
N GLN A 157 0.20 3.30 19.75
CA GLN A 157 -0.59 4.29 19.00
C GLN A 157 -2.11 4.00 19.08
N PRO A 158 -2.97 5.03 18.95
CA PRO A 158 -2.63 6.45 18.78
C PRO A 158 -2.33 7.15 20.11
N ASP A 159 -1.15 7.76 20.24
CA ASP A 159 -0.82 8.68 21.34
C ASP A 159 -1.08 10.12 20.90
N THR A 160 -2.12 10.74 21.46
CA THR A 160 -2.48 12.12 21.15
C THR A 160 -1.66 13.14 21.94
N ASN A 161 -0.84 12.72 22.91
CA ASN A 161 -0.07 13.58 23.81
C ASN A 161 -0.89 14.79 24.33
N GLY A 162 -2.01 14.48 25.00
CA GLY A 162 -2.93 15.49 25.54
C GLY A 162 -3.62 16.35 24.47
N GLY A 163 -3.78 15.82 23.25
CA GLY A 163 -4.38 16.53 22.12
C GLY A 163 -3.41 17.38 21.31
N THR A 164 -2.10 17.27 21.54
CA THR A 164 -1.09 17.97 20.73
C THR A 164 -0.82 17.25 19.40
N LEU A 165 -0.88 15.92 19.41
CA LEU A 165 -0.70 15.07 18.23
C LEU A 165 -2.08 14.70 17.68
N LYS A 166 -2.50 15.42 16.64
CA LYS A 166 -3.83 15.26 16.04
C LYS A 166 -3.81 14.64 14.65
N CYS A 167 -2.66 14.46 14.02
CA CYS A 167 -2.59 14.03 12.62
C CYS A 167 -1.95 12.66 12.52
N ALA A 168 -2.54 11.74 11.75
CA ALA A 168 -2.01 10.41 11.54
C ALA A 168 -1.07 10.37 10.33
N TYR A 169 0.04 9.66 10.45
CA TYR A 169 0.88 9.29 9.34
C TYR A 169 1.10 7.78 9.39
N ALA A 170 1.29 7.15 8.24
CA ALA A 170 1.68 5.76 8.17
C ALA A 170 3.17 5.62 7.83
N VAL A 171 3.78 4.53 8.25
CA VAL A 171 5.19 4.22 7.99
C VAL A 171 5.36 2.75 7.63
N ASN A 172 6.11 2.48 6.57
CA ASN A 172 6.55 1.11 6.28
C ASN A 172 7.73 0.74 7.20
N THR A 173 7.62 -0.37 7.93
CA THR A 173 8.65 -0.77 8.90
C THR A 173 9.71 -1.66 8.26
N VAL A 174 9.34 -2.90 7.93
CA VAL A 174 10.15 -3.92 7.25
C VAL A 174 9.24 -4.74 6.33
N GLY A 175 9.62 -4.86 5.06
CA GLY A 175 8.76 -5.48 4.04
C GLY A 175 7.52 -4.63 3.76
N LEU A 176 6.37 -5.28 3.60
CA LEU A 176 5.06 -4.62 3.38
C LEU A 176 4.32 -4.32 4.69
N ASN A 177 4.95 -4.52 5.86
CA ASN A 177 4.29 -4.18 7.13
C ASN A 177 4.20 -2.67 7.31
N VAL A 178 2.99 -2.20 7.58
CA VAL A 178 2.66 -0.80 7.85
C VAL A 178 2.13 -0.68 9.26
N GLY A 179 2.26 0.51 9.83
CA GLY A 179 1.55 0.93 11.02
C GLY A 179 1.39 2.45 11.01
N TRP A 180 0.34 2.91 11.68
CA TRP A 180 0.02 4.32 11.89
C TRP A 180 0.53 4.81 13.24
#